data_AF-A0A8R1DLH2-F1
#
_entry.id   AF-A0A8R1DLH2-F1
#
_cell.length_a   1.000
_cell.length_b   1.000
_cell.length_c   1.000
_cell.angle_alpha   90.00
_cell.angle_beta   90.00
_cell.angle_gamma   90.00
#
_symmetry.space_group_name_H-M   'P 1'
#
loop_
_entity.id
_entity.type
_entity.pdbx_description
1 polymer ?
#
loop_
_entity_poly.entity_id
_entity_poly.type
_entity_poly.pdbx_seq_one_letter_code
_entity_poly.pdbx_strand_id
1 'polypeptide(L)'
;MICFTYIPSIITIILPFTSEWNFKEVSAFTYLEHPTYNLTIYEPIIGFYNIYSFQFIAATFLLIFGAYAVPTISGLLTHRVINLINANQSMSPKTKEQSKTLAYGLGCQTFLPVVCYIPLPTLYIISQMFKVEVLLTELYTRDERNSVFRLPSSVFRLPSSVFRLPSSVFRLPSS
;
A
#
# COMPACT_ATOMS: atom_id res chain seq x y z
N MET A 1 -5.23 -12.67 -17.71
CA MET A 1 -5.37 -11.22 -17.38
C MET A 1 -4.86 -10.90 -15.98
N ILE A 2 -5.24 -11.66 -14.94
CA ILE A 2 -4.76 -11.41 -13.56
C ILE A 2 -3.25 -11.63 -13.41
N CYS A 3 -2.64 -12.59 -14.12
CA CYS A 3 -1.19 -12.80 -14.01
C CYS A 3 -0.33 -11.57 -14.38
N PHE A 4 -0.82 -10.71 -15.29
CA PHE A 4 -0.10 -9.50 -15.70
C PHE A 4 -0.08 -8.42 -14.61
N THR A 5 -1.02 -8.45 -13.65
CA THR A 5 -1.06 -7.45 -12.56
C THR A 5 0.07 -7.65 -11.56
N TYR A 6 0.71 -8.82 -11.52
CA TYR A 6 1.85 -9.09 -10.65
C TYR A 6 3.19 -8.62 -11.24
N ILE A 7 3.23 -8.31 -12.54
CA ILE A 7 4.49 -7.92 -13.21
C ILE A 7 5.12 -6.67 -12.56
N PRO A 8 4.38 -5.56 -12.30
CA PRO A 8 4.96 -4.41 -11.63
C PRO A 8 5.48 -4.76 -10.23
N SER A 9 4.75 -5.56 -9.46
CA SER A 9 5.15 -5.98 -8.12
C SER A 9 6.43 -6.81 -8.13
N ILE A 10 6.54 -7.77 -9.06
CA ILE A 10 7.74 -8.59 -9.23
C ILE A 10 8.93 -7.71 -9.62
N ILE A 11 8.74 -6.74 -10.52
CA ILE A 11 9.78 -5.78 -10.91
C ILE A 11 10.23 -4.97 -9.69
N THR A 12 9.31 -4.42 -8.88
CA THR A 12 9.69 -3.65 -7.69
C THR A 12 10.47 -4.48 -6.66
N ILE A 13 10.21 -5.78 -6.57
CA ILE A 13 10.90 -6.68 -5.63
C ILE A 13 12.29 -7.03 -6.15
N ILE A 14 12.45 -7.31 -7.44
CA ILE A 14 13.70 -7.83 -8.00
C ILE A 14 14.67 -6.71 -8.38
N LEU A 15 14.16 -5.61 -8.94
CA LEU A 15 14.99 -4.55 -9.53
C LEU A 15 16.05 -3.98 -8.55
N PRO A 16 15.75 -3.69 -7.28
CA PRO A 16 16.76 -3.20 -6.33
C PRO A 16 17.93 -4.17 -6.12
N PHE A 17 17.68 -5.48 -6.14
CA PHE A 17 18.72 -6.49 -5.92
C PHE A 17 19.64 -6.72 -7.12
N THR A 18 19.35 -6.08 -8.26
CA THR A 18 20.22 -6.11 -9.44
C THR A 18 21.35 -5.08 -9.39
N SER A 19 21.37 -4.18 -8.40
CA SER A 19 22.48 -3.24 -8.20
C SER A 19 23.73 -3.94 -7.66
N GLU A 20 24.88 -3.29 -7.78
CA GLU A 20 26.15 -3.82 -7.26
C GLU A 20 26.16 -3.93 -5.72
N TRP A 21 26.69 -5.04 -5.22
CA TRP A 21 26.79 -5.34 -3.79
C TRP A 21 28.23 -5.17 -3.32
N ASN A 22 28.54 -4.05 -2.63
CA ASN A 22 29.87 -3.80 -2.09
C ASN A 22 29.85 -3.67 -0.55
N PHE A 23 29.88 -4.81 0.14
CA PHE A 23 29.80 -4.87 1.61
C PHE A 23 30.98 -4.19 2.32
N LYS A 24 32.17 -4.20 1.71
CA LYS A 24 33.36 -3.58 2.29
C LYS A 24 33.22 -2.06 2.36
N GLU A 25 32.71 -1.47 1.29
CA GLU A 25 32.52 -0.03 1.20
C GLU A 25 31.36 0.45 2.08
N VAL A 26 30.26 -0.31 2.13
CA VAL A 26 29.16 -0.06 3.08
C VAL A 26 29.67 -0.07 4.52
N SER A 27 30.41 -1.11 4.91
CA SER A 27 30.98 -1.21 6.26
C SER A 27 31.90 -0.02 6.58
N ALA A 28 32.82 0.32 5.67
CA ALA A 28 33.72 1.46 5.84
C ALA A 28 32.97 2.79 6.02
N PHE A 29 31.91 3.02 5.24
CA PHE A 29 31.08 4.21 5.35
C PHE A 29 30.31 4.24 6.68
N THR A 30 29.75 3.11 7.13
CA THR A 30 29.05 3.04 8.43
C THR A 30 29.97 3.30 9.61
N TYR A 31 31.21 2.77 9.58
CA TYR A 31 32.22 3.08 10.61
C TYR A 31 32.62 4.56 10.61
N LEU A 32 32.61 5.22 9.44
CA LEU A 32 32.89 6.65 9.31
C LEU A 32 31.77 7.51 9.90
N GLU A 33 30.50 7.18 9.63
CA GLU A 33 29.35 7.90 10.16
C GLU A 33 29.14 7.70 11.67
N HIS A 34 29.53 6.53 12.20
CA HIS A 34 29.32 6.16 13.61
C HIS A 34 30.61 5.75 14.32
N PRO A 35 31.56 6.69 14.53
CA PRO A 35 32.88 6.37 15.10
C PRO A 35 32.82 5.93 16.57
N THR A 36 31.73 6.22 17.28
CA THR A 36 31.56 5.89 18.71
C THR A 36 30.86 4.55 18.93
N TYR A 37 30.33 3.91 17.89
CA TYR A 37 29.52 2.70 18.03
C TYR A 37 30.37 1.44 17.83
N ASN A 38 30.15 0.43 18.67
CA ASN A 38 30.78 -0.87 18.49
C ASN A 38 29.97 -1.69 17.46
N LEU A 39 30.35 -1.61 16.18
CA LEU A 39 29.66 -2.27 15.07
C LEU A 39 30.15 -3.70 14.78
N THR A 40 31.15 -4.19 15.52
CA THR A 40 31.73 -5.55 15.31
C THR A 40 30.71 -6.68 15.41
N ILE A 41 29.64 -6.47 16.18
CA ILE A 41 28.55 -7.43 16.38
C ILE A 41 27.69 -7.58 15.10
N TYR A 42 27.73 -6.60 14.20
CA TYR A 42 26.92 -6.53 12.98
C TYR A 42 27.71 -6.89 11.71
N GLU A 43 28.94 -7.39 11.84
CA GLU A 43 29.73 -7.82 10.70
C GLU A 43 29.29 -9.22 10.19
N PRO A 44 29.15 -9.41 8.87
CA PRO A 44 29.31 -8.43 7.80
C PRO A 44 28.09 -7.49 7.68
N ILE A 45 28.34 -6.18 7.60
CA ILE A 45 27.29 -5.18 7.41
C ILE A 45 26.75 -5.33 5.97
N ILE A 46 25.50 -5.78 5.87
CA ILE A 46 24.80 -6.00 4.61
C ILE A 46 24.09 -4.70 4.22
N GLY A 47 24.19 -4.30 2.96
CA GLY A 47 23.47 -3.14 2.45
C GLY A 47 23.89 -2.75 1.04
N PHE A 48 23.22 -1.73 0.53
CA PHE A 48 23.56 -1.11 -0.74
C PHE A 48 24.35 0.15 -0.50
N TYR A 49 25.49 0.25 -1.17
CA TYR A 49 26.33 1.45 -1.10
C TYR A 49 25.68 2.63 -1.83
N ASN A 50 25.10 2.38 -3.00
CA ASN A 50 24.56 3.44 -3.85
C ASN A 50 23.03 3.35 -4.01
N ILE A 51 22.32 4.01 -3.09
CA ILE A 51 20.87 4.16 -3.10
C ILE A 51 20.34 5.15 -4.16
N TYR A 52 21.22 5.93 -4.79
CA TYR A 52 20.89 6.86 -5.87
C TYR A 52 21.00 6.25 -7.26
N SER A 53 21.28 4.94 -7.35
CA SER A 53 21.33 4.24 -8.62
C SER A 53 19.93 4.12 -9.26
N PHE A 54 19.92 3.97 -10.58
CA PHE A 54 18.69 3.91 -11.37
C PHE A 54 17.72 2.83 -10.87
N GLN A 55 18.24 1.70 -10.39
CA GLN A 55 17.46 0.57 -9.89
C GLN A 55 16.55 0.95 -8.73
N PHE A 56 17.09 1.66 -7.72
CA PHE A 56 16.32 2.13 -6.56
C PHE A 56 15.34 3.22 -6.96
N ILE A 57 15.80 4.22 -7.73
CA ILE A 57 14.95 5.32 -8.17
C ILE A 57 13.76 4.81 -8.99
N ALA A 58 14.01 3.90 -9.94
CA ALA A 58 12.97 3.33 -10.79
C ALA A 58 11.98 2.45 -9.99
N ALA A 59 12.47 1.62 -9.06
CA ALA A 59 11.61 0.82 -8.19
C ALA A 59 10.70 1.71 -7.31
N THR A 60 11.27 2.77 -6.73
CA THR A 60 10.54 3.74 -5.92
C THR A 60 9.51 4.52 -6.74
N PHE A 61 9.88 4.96 -7.95
CA PHE A 61 8.95 5.63 -8.85
C PHE A 61 7.78 4.74 -9.26
N LEU A 62 8.05 3.47 -9.59
CA LEU A 62 7.02 2.49 -9.94
C LEU A 62 6.03 2.27 -8.78
N LEU A 63 6.53 2.24 -7.55
CA LEU A 63 5.71 2.11 -6.34
C LEU A 63 4.81 3.32 -6.14
N ILE A 64 5.36 4.55 -6.20
CA ILE A 64 4.58 5.78 -6.09
C ILE A 64 3.52 5.84 -7.19
N PHE A 65 3.92 5.62 -8.44
CA PHE A 65 3.02 5.68 -9.58
C PHE A 65 1.86 4.71 -9.40
N GLY A 66 2.13 3.46 -9.01
CA GLY A 66 1.09 2.47 -8.72
C GLY A 66 0.18 2.91 -7.57
N ALA A 67 0.76 3.45 -6.51
CA ALA A 67 0.03 3.89 -5.33
C ALA A 67 -1.00 5.00 -5.65
N TYR A 68 -0.67 5.96 -6.50
CA TYR A 68 -1.59 7.05 -6.88
C TYR A 68 -2.44 6.75 -8.12
N ALA A 69 -1.94 5.98 -9.09
CA ALA A 69 -2.66 5.65 -10.30
C ALA A 69 -3.85 4.71 -10.04
N VAL A 70 -3.69 3.71 -9.16
CA VAL A 70 -4.74 2.72 -8.86
C VAL A 70 -6.00 3.39 -8.27
N PRO A 71 -5.92 4.22 -7.23
CA PRO A 71 -7.08 4.93 -6.67
C PRO A 71 -7.72 5.89 -7.67
N THR A 72 -6.91 6.58 -8.49
CA THR A 72 -7.40 7.50 -9.52
C THR A 72 -8.22 6.77 -10.59
N ILE A 73 -7.67 5.67 -11.13
CA ILE A 73 -8.37 4.84 -12.12
C ILE A 73 -9.62 4.21 -11.50
N SER A 74 -9.54 3.75 -10.25
CA SER A 74 -10.68 3.19 -9.52
C SER A 74 -11.81 4.21 -9.37
N GLY A 75 -11.52 5.46 -9.00
CA GLY A 75 -12.52 6.52 -8.92
C GLY A 75 -13.22 6.79 -10.26
N LEU A 76 -12.45 6.85 -11.35
CA LEU A 76 -13.01 7.02 -12.70
C LEU A 76 -13.92 5.85 -13.11
N LEU A 77 -13.51 4.63 -12.79
CA LEU A 77 -14.30 3.43 -13.10
C LEU A 77 -15.59 3.40 -12.28
N THR A 78 -15.52 3.72 -10.98
CA THR A 78 -16.70 3.81 -10.11
C THR A 78 -17.70 4.83 -10.62
N HIS A 79 -17.23 6.00 -11.09
CA HIS A 79 -18.10 7.01 -11.70
C HIS A 79 -18.80 6.47 -12.96
N ARG A 80 -18.06 5.78 -13.85
CA ARG A 80 -18.65 5.15 -15.04
C ARG A 80 -19.68 4.07 -14.68
N VAL A 81 -19.38 3.23 -13.68
CA VAL A 81 -20.29 2.18 -13.21
C VAL A 81 -21.59 2.78 -12.68
N ILE A 82 -21.53 3.86 -11.91
CA ILE A 82 -22.72 4.55 -11.41
C ILE A 82 -23.56 5.12 -12.55
N ASN A 83 -22.91 5.73 -13.56
CA ASN A 83 -23.62 6.25 -14.73
C ASN A 83 -24.34 5.14 -15.51
N LEU A 84 -23.71 3.97 -15.65
CA LEU A 84 -24.33 2.78 -16.25
C LEU A 84 -25.51 2.26 -15.42
N ILE A 85 -25.39 2.21 -14.09
CA ILE A 85 -26.49 1.79 -13.21
C ILE A 85 -27.68 2.76 -13.31
N ASN A 86 -27.41 4.07 -13.43
CA ASN A 86 -28.46 5.08 -13.60
C ASN A 86 -29.19 4.93 -14.93
N ALA A 87 -28.45 4.72 -16.02
CA ALA A 87 -29.00 4.57 -17.37
C ALA A 87 -29.76 3.24 -17.58
N ASN A 88 -29.51 2.23 -16.75
CA ASN A 88 -30.09 0.91 -16.93
C ASN A 88 -31.59 0.88 -16.57
N GLN A 89 -32.47 0.61 -17.55
CA GLN A 89 -33.92 0.53 -17.35
C GLN A 89 -34.40 -0.85 -16.85
N SER A 90 -33.60 -1.91 -16.99
CA SER A 90 -34.02 -3.28 -16.62
C SER A 90 -33.95 -3.57 -15.11
N MET A 91 -33.30 -2.70 -14.35
CA MET A 91 -32.99 -2.94 -12.94
C MET A 91 -34.02 -2.28 -12.02
N SER A 92 -34.56 -3.05 -11.06
CA SER A 92 -35.46 -2.56 -10.01
C SER A 92 -34.80 -1.44 -9.17
N PRO A 93 -35.57 -0.46 -8.66
CA PRO A 93 -35.03 0.63 -7.85
C PRO A 93 -34.23 0.15 -6.63
N LYS A 94 -34.70 -0.90 -5.94
CA LYS A 94 -33.99 -1.48 -4.79
C LYS A 94 -32.62 -2.04 -5.18
N THR A 95 -32.55 -2.71 -6.33
CA THR A 95 -31.31 -3.29 -6.85
C THR A 95 -30.34 -2.21 -7.34
N LYS A 96 -30.84 -1.11 -7.91
CA LYS A 96 -30.01 0.06 -8.26
C LYS A 96 -29.37 0.68 -7.04
N GLU A 97 -30.12 0.85 -5.95
CA GLU A 97 -29.61 1.41 -4.71
C GLU A 97 -28.52 0.51 -4.10
N GLN A 98 -28.78 -0.80 -4.01
CA GLN A 98 -27.77 -1.76 -3.53
C GLN A 98 -26.50 -1.75 -4.38
N SER A 99 -26.65 -1.70 -5.71
CA SER A 99 -25.50 -1.69 -6.63
C SER A 99 -24.68 -0.41 -6.53
N LYS A 100 -25.34 0.74 -6.33
CA LYS A 100 -24.66 2.02 -6.08
C LYS A 100 -23.88 1.98 -4.77
N THR A 101 -24.50 1.51 -3.69
CA THR A 101 -23.85 1.41 -2.38
C THR A 101 -22.62 0.49 -2.45
N LEU A 102 -22.71 -0.62 -3.19
CA LEU A 102 -21.56 -1.50 -3.43
C LEU A 102 -20.46 -0.83 -4.26
N ALA A 103 -20.81 -0.12 -5.33
CA ALA A 103 -19.84 0.61 -6.16
C ALA A 103 -19.13 1.72 -5.37
N TYR A 104 -19.85 2.49 -4.56
CA TYR A 104 -19.26 3.48 -3.66
C TYR A 104 -18.40 2.85 -2.59
N GLY A 105 -18.82 1.71 -2.01
CA GLY A 105 -18.02 0.97 -1.03
C GLY A 105 -16.69 0.49 -1.61
N LEU A 106 -16.72 -0.10 -2.81
CA LEU A 106 -15.53 -0.57 -3.51
C LEU A 106 -14.59 0.59 -3.90
N GLY A 107 -15.15 1.71 -4.35
CA GLY A 107 -14.38 2.93 -4.61
C GLY A 107 -13.75 3.48 -3.32
N CYS A 108 -14.50 3.60 -2.24
CA CYS A 108 -14.00 4.10 -0.95
C CYS A 108 -12.84 3.25 -0.42
N GLN A 109 -12.91 1.92 -0.58
CA GLN A 109 -11.84 1.00 -0.17
C GLN A 109 -10.51 1.30 -0.85
N THR A 110 -10.50 1.72 -2.12
CA THR A 110 -9.25 2.03 -2.85
C THR A 110 -8.68 3.41 -2.49
N PHE A 111 -9.50 4.32 -1.95
CA PHE A 111 -9.04 5.63 -1.48
C PHE A 111 -8.47 5.63 -0.06
N LEU A 112 -8.83 4.65 0.78
CA LEU A 112 -8.31 4.55 2.15
C LEU A 112 -6.77 4.51 2.20
N PRO A 113 -6.05 3.73 1.36
CA PRO A 113 -4.60 3.77 1.29
C PRO A 113 -4.04 5.15 0.96
N VAL A 114 -4.71 5.95 0.13
CA VAL A 114 -4.23 7.29 -0.26
C VAL A 114 -4.12 8.22 0.93
N VAL A 115 -5.06 8.11 1.87
CA VAL A 115 -5.09 8.98 3.05
C VAL A 115 -4.18 8.43 4.15
N CYS A 116 -4.15 7.11 4.35
CA CYS A 116 -3.50 6.52 5.51
C CYS A 116 -2.09 5.97 5.24
N TYR A 117 -1.84 5.42 4.05
CA TYR A 117 -0.62 4.66 3.76
C TYR A 117 0.31 5.38 2.79
N ILE A 118 -0.20 6.11 1.80
CA ILE A 118 0.60 6.78 0.77
C ILE A 118 1.36 8.03 1.26
N PRO A 119 0.88 8.83 2.23
CA PRO A 119 1.62 10.02 2.68
C PRO A 119 2.97 9.66 3.30
N LEU A 120 3.06 8.54 4.00
CA LEU A 120 4.28 8.07 4.67
C LEU A 120 5.47 7.81 3.71
N PRO A 121 5.35 6.93 2.69
CA PRO A 121 6.42 6.73 1.71
C PRO A 121 6.67 8.00 0.89
N THR A 122 5.65 8.83 0.65
CA THR A 122 5.84 10.12 -0.05
C THR A 122 6.75 11.06 0.76
N LEU A 123 6.53 11.17 2.08
CA LEU A 123 7.37 11.96 2.98
C LEU A 123 8.80 11.39 3.09
N TYR A 124 8.94 10.06 3.13
CA TYR A 124 10.24 9.40 3.10
C TYR A 124 11.05 9.77 1.84
N ILE A 125 10.41 9.80 0.67
CA ILE A 125 11.08 10.12 -0.60
C ILE A 125 11.46 11.59 -0.65
N ILE A 126 10.60 12.48 -0.17
CA ILE A 126 10.92 13.91 -0.03
C ILE A 126 12.13 14.08 0.90
N SER A 127 12.17 13.37 2.03
CA SER A 127 13.30 13.38 2.95
C SER A 127 14.61 12.95 2.25
N GLN A 128 14.58 11.87 1.47
CA GLN A 128 15.73 11.38 0.69
C GLN A 128 16.19 12.35 -0.40
N MET A 129 15.27 13.04 -1.09
CA MET A 129 15.61 13.99 -2.15
C MET A 129 16.22 15.29 -1.61
N PHE A 130 15.69 15.81 -0.51
CA PHE A 130 16.13 17.10 0.04
C PHE A 130 17.15 16.98 1.17
N LYS A 131 17.51 15.75 1.59
CA LYS A 131 18.35 15.46 2.76
C LYS A 131 17.85 16.17 4.04
N VAL A 132 16.53 16.32 4.15
CA VAL A 132 15.86 16.93 5.30
C VAL A 132 15.30 15.80 6.16
N GLU A 133 15.69 15.74 7.42
CA GLU A 133 15.10 14.81 8.38
C GLU A 133 13.68 15.24 8.75
N VAL A 134 12.71 14.37 8.46
CA VAL A 134 11.32 14.60 8.85
C VAL A 134 11.04 13.76 10.09
N LEU A 135 10.77 14.43 11.23
CA LEU A 135 10.46 13.80 12.52
C LEU A 135 9.34 12.75 12.43
N LEU A 136 8.38 12.94 11.52
CA LEU A 136 7.29 11.98 11.28
C LEU A 136 7.80 10.62 10.78
N THR A 137 8.88 10.62 9.99
CA THR A 137 9.53 9.41 9.46
C THR A 137 10.31 8.67 10.55
N GLU A 138 10.93 9.40 11.48
CA GLU A 138 11.59 8.81 12.66
C GLU A 138 10.58 8.16 13.62
N LEU A 139 9.46 8.82 13.88
CA LEU A 139 8.39 8.25 14.70
C LEU A 139 7.82 6.98 14.08
N TYR A 140 7.65 6.95 12.76
CA TYR A 140 7.19 5.78 12.03
C TYR A 140 8.17 4.60 12.12
N THR A 141 9.46 4.84 11.84
CA THR A 141 10.51 3.79 11.92
C THR A 141 10.75 3.32 13.36
N ARG A 142 10.48 4.16 14.36
CA ARG A 142 10.50 3.79 15.78
C ARG A 142 9.27 2.97 16.17
N ASP A 143 8.11 3.22 15.57
CA ASP A 143 6.86 2.48 15.83
C ASP A 143 6.88 1.08 15.18
N GLU A 144 7.44 0.93 13.97
CA GLU A 144 7.67 -0.40 13.37
C GLU A 144 8.59 -1.30 14.22
N ARG A 145 9.58 -0.72 14.89
CA ARG A 145 10.46 -1.45 15.83
C ARG A 145 9.73 -1.94 17.10
N ASN A 146 8.56 -1.39 17.39
CA ASN A 146 7.72 -1.74 18.54
C ASN A 146 6.50 -2.59 18.15
N SER A 147 6.60 -3.42 17.10
CA SER A 147 5.74 -4.59 16.81
C SER A 147 4.24 -4.47 17.09
N VAL A 148 3.62 -3.30 16.97
CA VAL A 148 2.17 -3.16 16.96
C VAL A 148 1.85 -1.89 16.18
N PHE A 149 1.51 -2.04 14.90
CA PHE A 149 0.74 -1.06 14.16
C PHE A 149 -0.64 -0.95 14.84
N ARG A 150 -0.72 -0.26 15.99
CA ARG A 150 -1.99 0.13 16.58
C ARG A 150 -2.46 1.30 15.75
N LEU A 151 -3.22 1.00 14.69
CA LEU A 151 -4.21 1.95 14.22
C LEU A 151 -4.90 2.52 15.47
N PRO A 152 -4.98 3.85 15.65
CA PRO A 152 -5.85 4.40 16.68
C PRO A 152 -7.23 3.77 16.46
N SER A 153 -7.62 2.92 17.40
CA SER A 153 -8.74 1.99 17.31
C SER A 153 -10.10 2.68 17.46
N SER A 154 -10.20 3.95 17.04
CA SER A 154 -11.28 4.83 17.46
C SER A 154 -11.84 5.79 16.40
N VAL A 155 -11.52 5.69 15.10
CA VAL A 155 -12.18 6.57 14.09
C VAL A 155 -12.88 5.83 12.96
N PHE A 156 -12.60 4.55 12.72
CA PHE A 156 -13.34 3.76 11.73
C PHE A 156 -13.95 2.49 12.36
N ARG A 157 -14.88 2.70 13.30
CA ARG A 157 -15.92 1.68 13.50
C ARG A 157 -16.83 1.73 12.28
N LEU A 158 -16.54 0.90 11.28
CA LEU A 158 -17.60 0.45 10.39
C LEU A 158 -18.70 -0.11 11.30
N PRO A 159 -19.96 0.36 11.20
CA PRO A 159 -21.05 -0.38 11.82
C PRO A 159 -20.96 -1.80 11.26
N SER A 160 -20.78 -2.77 12.15
CA SER A 160 -20.94 -4.18 11.81
C SER A 160 -22.41 -4.34 11.39
N SER A 161 -22.71 -4.14 10.11
CA SER A 161 -23.97 -4.56 9.54
C SER A 161 -23.95 -6.08 9.63
N VAL A 162 -24.60 -6.59 10.66
CA VAL A 162 -24.95 -8.00 10.80
C VAL A 162 -25.82 -8.33 9.59
N PHE A 163 -25.19 -8.72 8.49
CA PHE A 163 -25.86 -9.25 7.32
C PHE A 163 -26.29 -10.68 7.68
N ARG A 164 -27.34 -10.80 8.49
CA ARG A 164 -28.05 -12.06 8.69
C ARG A 164 -28.72 -12.38 7.38
N LEU A 165 -28.13 -13.28 6.61
CA LEU A 165 -28.87 -13.99 5.58
C LEU A 165 -30.06 -14.69 6.26
N PRO A 166 -31.31 -14.48 5.82
CA PRO A 166 -32.39 -15.37 6.21
C PRO A 166 -32.05 -16.76 5.63
N SER A 167 -31.81 -17.74 6.49
CA SER A 167 -31.68 -19.13 6.10
C SER A 167 -33.05 -19.60 5.58
N SER A 168 -33.22 -19.67 4.26
CA SER A 168 -34.36 -20.38 3.67
C SER A 168 -34.18 -21.87 3.93
N VAL A 169 -34.93 -22.41 4.89
CA VAL A 169 -34.99 -23.85 5.15
C VAL A 169 -35.78 -24.48 4.01
N PHE A 170 -35.07 -24.97 3.00
CA PHE A 170 -35.66 -25.78 1.93
C PHE A 170 -35.90 -27.19 2.49
N ARG A 171 -37.13 -27.50 2.92
CA ARG A 171 -37.52 -28.87 3.29
C ARG A 171 -37.92 -29.63 2.04
N LEU A 172 -37.14 -30.64 1.68
CA LEU A 172 -37.55 -31.65 0.69
C LEU A 172 -38.58 -32.60 1.35
N PRO A 173 -39.68 -32.95 0.68
CA PRO A 173 -40.59 -33.99 1.14
C PRO A 173 -39.92 -35.36 0.98
N SER A 174 -39.85 -36.15 2.05
CA SER A 174 -39.50 -37.57 1.98
C SER A 174 -40.70 -38.37 1.48
N SER A 175 -40.47 -39.23 0.49
CA SER A 175 -41.40 -40.27 0.02
C SER A 175 -41.51 -41.41 1.03
#